data_AF-A0A0F5YF60-F1
#
_entry.id   AF-A0A0F5YF60-F1
#
_cell.length_a   1.000
_cell.length_b   1.000
_cell.length_c   1.000
_cell.angle_alpha   90.00
_cell.angle_beta   90.00
_cell.angle_gamma   90.00
#
_symmetry.space_group_name_H-M   'P 1'
#
loop_
_entity.id
_entity.type
_entity.pdbx_description
1 polymer ?
#
loop_
_entity_poly.entity_id
_entity_poly.type
_entity_poly.pdbx_seq_one_letter_code
_entity_poly.pdbx_strand_id
1 'polypeptide(L)'
;MNKLAQRAERIQRFQSLSILTFLMVAFPSMGLPQLSFLPQTGSLSLASTPPQVEDAYRLGSGDRISINIFQVPQYSGEFEVLVNGTINLPQIGGVSVDGLTLEQAAAKIAEQYESRRILRQPRITVSLIASRPLIIGIAGEVHRPGSYTLPLDGSKLPTVSRAIKIAGGITQAANLQQVQLRRPRGDGSEEIINVNLWQLLQTGDLRYDTSLRDGDTIFIPTANQIDPGVGSQLANASFAADQTQPMSIAISGEVQRPGPYVVAGTGASSGIPTITQAIRQAGGVKLMADIRRVQIRRTTRTGFEQTIEVDLMPLLEGADLQQDILLQEGDSIFVPSIDNINLAQVSQLRTASFAASQTEPLNIAVIGEVFRPGPYTVTGTARTGEAGVPGSGGSGSTPPTVTRAIQVAGGIKPLADIRLIEIRRVNNSGLPTVITINLWELLKQGDATQDTILQEGDTVFVPTATEVNPEEIGQIAQASFAPNTIRVNIVGEVQRPGLVEIPPNTPLNEALFRTGGFNSRANEGSIELIRYNPNGTVEQRRVQLDFTQNANDQTNPILRNNDVVIVTPSTLANISDTVDKVVSPLNRIRSLFVIPSAFIDVFRNF
;
A
#
# COMPACT_ATOMS: atom_id res chain seq x y z
N MET A 1 -9.82 10.20 55.27
CA MET A 1 -8.77 10.01 54.24
C MET A 1 -8.48 8.51 54.21
N ASN A 2 -8.91 7.80 53.16
CA ASN A 2 -9.06 6.33 53.16
C ASN A 2 -8.66 5.72 51.80
N LYS A 3 -8.50 4.38 51.81
CA LYS A 3 -8.36 3.39 50.69
C LYS A 3 -6.92 2.96 50.39
N LEU A 4 -6.59 1.75 49.93
CA LEU A 4 -7.15 0.36 49.88
C LEU A 4 -6.58 -0.30 48.61
N ALA A 5 -6.35 -1.64 48.62
CA ALA A 5 -6.07 -2.51 47.45
C ALA A 5 -4.71 -2.28 46.72
N GLN A 6 -4.09 -3.22 45.97
CA GLN A 6 -4.37 -4.61 45.48
C GLN A 6 -3.00 -5.35 45.26
N ARG A 7 -2.82 -6.67 45.50
CA ARG A 7 -2.87 -7.84 44.55
C ARG A 7 -2.22 -7.64 43.16
N ALA A 8 -1.51 -8.58 42.51
CA ALA A 8 -0.99 -9.94 42.83
C ALA A 8 0.11 -10.32 41.77
N GLU A 9 1.30 -10.82 42.13
CA GLU A 9 1.79 -12.24 42.11
C GLU A 9 1.80 -13.02 40.75
N ARG A 10 2.77 -13.91 40.43
CA ARG A 10 4.17 -14.17 40.88
C ARG A 10 4.86 -15.22 39.98
N ILE A 11 6.19 -15.30 40.00
CA ILE A 11 7.04 -16.23 39.21
C ILE A 11 7.84 -17.21 40.12
N GLN A 12 8.10 -18.42 39.59
CA GLN A 12 9.12 -19.45 39.93
C GLN A 12 9.09 -20.29 41.23
N ARG A 13 9.07 -21.61 40.97
CA ARG A 13 9.91 -22.73 41.52
C ARG A 13 10.68 -22.51 42.85
N PHE A 14 10.54 -23.47 43.78
CA PHE A 14 11.67 -24.04 44.55
C PHE A 14 11.39 -25.48 45.02
N GLN A 15 12.43 -26.22 45.42
CA GLN A 15 12.41 -27.67 45.72
C GLN A 15 12.18 -28.03 47.20
N SER A 16 11.82 -29.31 47.43
CA SER A 16 12.01 -30.19 48.62
C SER A 16 12.61 -29.59 49.91
N LEU A 17 12.13 -29.95 51.12
CA LEU A 17 12.44 -31.26 51.75
C LEU A 17 11.58 -31.59 53.02
N SER A 18 11.35 -32.88 53.27
CA SER A 18 11.36 -33.58 54.60
C SER A 18 10.18 -33.62 55.61
N ILE A 19 9.89 -34.87 56.05
CA ILE A 19 9.59 -35.37 57.44
C ILE A 19 8.13 -35.38 57.99
N LEU A 20 7.51 -36.57 58.13
CA LEU A 20 7.25 -37.32 59.41
C LEU A 20 6.05 -38.32 59.39
N THR A 21 6.37 -39.62 59.31
CA THR A 21 5.95 -40.78 60.16
C THR A 21 4.50 -40.99 60.70
N PHE A 22 4.01 -42.24 60.47
CA PHE A 22 3.02 -43.06 61.23
C PHE A 22 1.51 -42.72 61.27
N LEU A 23 0.68 -43.63 60.73
CA LEU A 23 -0.08 -44.61 61.53
C LEU A 23 -0.57 -45.79 60.66
N MET A 24 -0.59 -47.00 61.23
CA MET A 24 -0.96 -48.25 60.54
C MET A 24 -2.38 -48.70 60.93
N VAL A 25 -3.23 -49.00 59.95
CA VAL A 25 -4.50 -49.72 60.13
C VAL A 25 -4.62 -50.77 59.02
N ALA A 26 -5.00 -51.99 59.38
CA ALA A 26 -5.08 -53.15 58.47
C ALA A 26 -6.54 -53.55 58.16
N PHE A 27 -6.69 -54.63 57.37
CA PHE A 27 -7.93 -55.26 56.83
C PHE A 27 -8.46 -54.68 55.49
N PRO A 28 -9.10 -55.53 54.65
CA PRO A 28 -8.67 -56.86 54.24
C PRO A 28 -8.65 -57.03 52.71
N SER A 29 -8.13 -58.17 52.24
CA SER A 29 -7.98 -58.51 50.82
C SER A 29 -9.30 -58.71 50.07
N MET A 30 -9.49 -57.98 48.96
CA MET A 30 -10.39 -58.37 47.86
C MET A 30 -9.61 -58.39 46.53
N GLY A 31 -9.89 -59.39 45.69
CA GLY A 31 -9.06 -59.71 44.52
C GLY A 31 -9.21 -58.73 43.35
N LEU A 32 -8.14 -58.61 42.56
CA LEU A 32 -8.12 -57.92 41.28
C LEU A 32 -8.87 -58.73 40.21
N PRO A 33 -9.93 -58.19 39.58
CA PRO A 33 -10.39 -58.72 38.30
C PRO A 33 -9.41 -58.27 37.19
N GLN A 34 -8.72 -59.22 36.57
CA GLN A 34 -7.99 -58.94 35.32
C GLN A 34 -9.00 -58.68 34.20
N LEU A 35 -9.01 -57.46 33.66
CA LEU A 35 -9.80 -57.10 32.49
C LEU A 35 -9.08 -57.55 31.22
N SER A 36 -9.49 -58.70 30.70
CA SER A 36 -9.03 -59.25 29.43
C SER A 36 -9.47 -58.36 28.26
N PHE A 37 -8.55 -57.58 27.69
CA PHE A 37 -8.78 -56.93 26.41
C PHE A 37 -8.72 -57.95 25.28
N LEU A 38 -9.89 -58.42 24.84
CA LEU A 38 -10.04 -59.04 23.53
C LEU A 38 -9.83 -57.97 22.45
N PRO A 39 -8.94 -58.17 21.47
CA PRO A 39 -8.93 -57.32 20.28
C PRO A 39 -10.23 -57.57 19.51
N GLN A 40 -11.13 -56.59 19.50
CA GLN A 40 -12.27 -56.63 18.60
C GLN A 40 -11.72 -56.62 17.17
N THR A 41 -11.94 -57.71 16.43
CA THR A 41 -11.80 -57.74 14.98
C THR A 41 -12.93 -56.94 14.36
N GLY A 42 -12.82 -55.61 14.47
CA GLY A 42 -13.57 -54.68 13.66
C GLY A 42 -13.24 -54.96 12.21
N SER A 43 -14.19 -55.53 11.48
CA SER A 43 -14.09 -55.72 10.04
C SER A 43 -13.88 -54.35 9.40
N LEU A 44 -12.68 -54.13 8.85
CA LEU A 44 -12.41 -52.96 8.03
C LEU A 44 -13.40 -52.98 6.87
N SER A 45 -14.39 -52.09 6.94
CA SER A 45 -15.23 -51.78 5.79
C SER A 45 -14.28 -51.19 4.74
N LEU A 46 -13.95 -52.01 3.75
CA LEU A 46 -13.16 -51.61 2.60
C LEU A 46 -13.89 -50.43 1.96
N ALA A 47 -13.28 -49.24 2.04
CA ALA A 47 -13.74 -48.09 1.28
C ALA A 47 -13.95 -48.54 -0.17
N SER A 48 -15.14 -48.31 -0.70
CA SER A 48 -15.47 -48.68 -2.07
C SER A 48 -14.55 -47.91 -3.02
N THR A 49 -13.53 -48.61 -3.55
CA THR A 49 -12.75 -48.16 -4.69
C THR A 49 -13.73 -47.65 -5.76
N PRO A 50 -13.59 -46.42 -6.27
CA PRO A 50 -14.44 -45.96 -7.36
C PRO A 50 -14.28 -46.96 -8.52
N PRO A 51 -15.38 -47.41 -9.15
CA PRO A 51 -15.33 -48.51 -10.10
C PRO A 51 -14.31 -48.19 -11.20
N GLN A 52 -13.28 -49.04 -11.29
CA GLN A 52 -12.29 -49.00 -12.36
C GLN A 52 -12.95 -49.46 -13.66
N VAL A 53 -13.70 -48.55 -14.28
CA VAL A 53 -14.06 -48.65 -15.69
C VAL A 53 -13.00 -47.87 -16.44
N GLU A 54 -11.90 -48.55 -16.75
CA GLU A 54 -11.07 -48.13 -17.88
C GLU A 54 -12.01 -48.18 -19.10
N ASP A 55 -12.38 -47.01 -19.62
CA ASP A 55 -13.50 -46.85 -20.55
C ASP A 55 -13.03 -47.30 -21.94
N ALA A 56 -12.94 -48.63 -22.10
CA ALA A 56 -12.40 -49.30 -23.27
C ALA A 56 -13.12 -48.82 -24.54
N TYR A 57 -12.34 -48.53 -25.58
CA TYR A 57 -12.87 -47.99 -26.83
C TYR A 57 -14.01 -48.86 -27.37
N ARG A 58 -15.15 -48.22 -27.61
CA ARG A 58 -16.35 -48.85 -28.18
C ARG A 58 -16.48 -48.46 -29.64
N LEU A 59 -16.57 -49.47 -30.50
CA LEU A 59 -16.77 -49.28 -31.92
C LEU A 59 -18.10 -48.57 -32.19
N GLY A 60 -18.11 -47.76 -33.24
CA GLY A 60 -19.35 -47.27 -33.84
C GLY A 60 -19.15 -46.78 -35.26
N SER A 61 -20.23 -46.25 -35.83
CA SER A 61 -20.27 -45.73 -37.22
C SER A 61 -19.11 -44.79 -37.53
N GLY A 62 -18.43 -45.05 -38.66
CA GLY A 62 -17.26 -44.29 -39.12
C GLY A 62 -15.89 -44.85 -38.69
N ASP A 63 -15.85 -45.85 -37.81
CA ASP A 63 -14.60 -46.54 -37.47
C ASP A 63 -14.12 -47.47 -38.59
N ARG A 64 -12.79 -47.57 -38.79
CA ARG A 64 -12.16 -48.54 -39.68
C ARG A 64 -11.31 -49.52 -38.88
N ILE A 65 -11.62 -50.81 -39.03
CA ILE A 65 -11.00 -51.92 -38.29
C ILE A 65 -10.29 -52.89 -39.25
N SER A 66 -9.19 -53.49 -38.78
CA SER A 66 -8.53 -54.62 -39.42
C SER A 66 -8.98 -55.89 -38.73
N ILE A 67 -9.44 -56.86 -39.52
CA ILE A 67 -9.84 -58.18 -39.04
C ILE A 67 -8.84 -59.18 -39.59
N ASN A 68 -8.12 -59.86 -38.71
CA ASN A 68 -7.18 -60.91 -39.05
C ASN A 68 -7.71 -62.25 -38.52
N ILE A 69 -7.99 -63.18 -39.43
CA ILE A 69 -8.42 -64.54 -39.12
C ILE A 69 -7.24 -65.47 -39.37
N PHE A 70 -6.75 -66.10 -38.30
CA PHE A 70 -5.55 -66.93 -38.34
C PHE A 70 -5.67 -68.04 -39.40
N GLN A 71 -4.67 -68.13 -40.28
CA GLN A 71 -4.61 -69.05 -41.43
C GLN A 71 -5.72 -68.90 -42.49
N VAL A 72 -6.56 -67.85 -42.43
CA VAL A 72 -7.65 -67.62 -43.40
C VAL A 72 -7.60 -66.18 -43.97
N PRO A 73 -6.60 -65.87 -44.81
CA PRO A 73 -6.42 -64.51 -45.35
C PRO A 73 -7.58 -64.06 -46.24
N GLN A 74 -8.26 -64.98 -46.92
CA GLN A 74 -9.41 -64.70 -47.80
C GLN A 74 -10.65 -64.10 -47.09
N TYR A 75 -10.72 -64.18 -45.76
CA TYR A 75 -11.76 -63.57 -44.92
C TYR A 75 -11.19 -62.51 -43.96
N SER A 76 -9.91 -62.17 -44.12
CA SER A 76 -9.22 -61.10 -43.40
C SER A 76 -9.17 -59.84 -44.25
N GLY A 77 -9.09 -58.65 -43.64
CA GLY A 77 -9.04 -57.39 -44.38
C GLY A 77 -9.39 -56.17 -43.53
N GLU A 78 -9.43 -55.01 -44.17
CA GLU A 78 -9.95 -53.76 -43.58
C GLU A 78 -11.46 -53.64 -43.82
N PHE A 79 -12.19 -53.24 -42.79
CA PHE A 79 -13.65 -53.07 -42.83
C PHE A 79 -14.04 -51.75 -42.16
N GLU A 80 -14.98 -51.04 -42.76
CA GLU A 80 -15.57 -49.81 -42.21
C GLU A 80 -16.89 -50.13 -41.50
N VAL A 81 -17.10 -49.55 -40.32
CA VAL A 81 -18.37 -49.63 -39.59
C VAL A 81 -19.35 -48.64 -40.20
N LEU A 82 -20.39 -49.17 -40.85
CA LEU A 82 -21.40 -48.38 -41.54
C LEU A 82 -22.26 -47.55 -40.56
N VAL A 83 -23.01 -46.58 -41.11
CA VAL A 83 -23.90 -45.67 -40.36
C VAL A 83 -24.92 -46.41 -39.48
N ASN A 84 -25.33 -47.62 -39.88
CA ASN A 84 -26.24 -48.47 -39.11
C ASN A 84 -25.55 -49.33 -38.03
N GLY A 85 -24.26 -49.10 -37.75
CA GLY A 85 -23.51 -49.83 -36.73
C GLY A 85 -23.08 -51.24 -37.13
N THR A 86 -23.09 -51.57 -38.43
CA THR A 86 -22.73 -52.90 -38.95
C THR A 86 -21.48 -52.89 -39.83
N ILE A 87 -20.76 -54.01 -39.86
CA ILE A 87 -19.67 -54.28 -40.80
C ILE A 87 -20.10 -55.37 -41.79
N ASN A 88 -19.69 -55.23 -43.06
CA ASN A 88 -20.00 -56.22 -44.11
C ASN A 88 -18.88 -57.26 -44.22
N LEU A 89 -19.12 -58.47 -43.73
CA LEU A 89 -18.15 -59.56 -43.75
C LEU A 89 -18.37 -60.55 -44.91
N PRO A 90 -17.30 -61.10 -45.51
CA PRO A 90 -17.40 -62.16 -46.51
C PRO A 90 -18.22 -63.35 -45.99
N GLN A 91 -19.09 -63.91 -46.84
CA GLN A 91 -19.95 -65.08 -46.58
C GLN A 91 -20.98 -64.95 -45.41
N ILE A 92 -20.83 -63.98 -44.50
CA ILE A 92 -21.82 -63.68 -43.44
C ILE A 92 -22.77 -62.54 -43.86
N GLY A 93 -22.24 -61.47 -44.47
CA GLY A 93 -22.96 -60.20 -44.66
C GLY A 93 -22.81 -59.28 -43.45
N GLY A 94 -23.85 -58.47 -43.19
CA GLY A 94 -23.84 -57.44 -42.14
C GLY A 94 -23.82 -58.01 -40.72
N VAL A 95 -22.81 -57.65 -39.92
CA VAL A 95 -22.70 -57.97 -38.49
C VAL A 95 -22.68 -56.68 -37.67
N SER A 96 -23.60 -56.55 -36.71
CA SER A 96 -23.64 -55.41 -35.78
C SER A 96 -22.43 -55.43 -34.83
N VAL A 97 -21.69 -54.32 -34.78
CA VAL A 97 -20.54 -54.12 -33.88
C VAL A 97 -20.61 -52.84 -33.05
N ASP A 98 -21.63 -52.01 -33.27
CA ASP A 98 -21.86 -50.78 -32.51
C ASP A 98 -21.94 -51.01 -30.99
N GLY A 99 -21.25 -50.15 -30.24
CA GLY A 99 -21.15 -50.21 -28.78
C GLY A 99 -20.24 -51.30 -28.21
N LEU A 100 -19.73 -52.22 -29.04
CA LEU A 100 -18.85 -53.33 -28.61
C LEU A 100 -17.39 -52.88 -28.49
N THR A 101 -16.65 -53.51 -27.57
CA THR A 101 -15.17 -53.42 -27.58
C THR A 101 -14.59 -54.27 -28.71
N LEU A 102 -13.32 -54.04 -29.07
CA LEU A 102 -12.60 -54.82 -30.10
C LEU A 102 -12.63 -56.34 -29.82
N GLU A 103 -12.50 -56.74 -28.55
CA GLU A 103 -12.57 -58.14 -28.11
C GLU A 103 -13.98 -58.73 -28.23
N GLN A 104 -15.00 -57.96 -27.84
CA GLN A 104 -16.41 -58.36 -27.97
C GLN A 104 -16.81 -58.49 -29.44
N ALA A 105 -16.32 -57.58 -30.30
CA ALA A 105 -16.48 -57.68 -31.74
C ALA A 105 -15.79 -58.93 -32.28
N ALA A 106 -14.53 -59.21 -31.91
CA ALA A 106 -13.81 -60.42 -32.33
C ALA A 106 -14.57 -61.71 -31.96
N ALA A 107 -15.08 -61.81 -30.72
CA ALA A 107 -15.86 -62.95 -30.26
C ALA A 107 -17.18 -63.10 -31.03
N LYS A 108 -17.94 -62.01 -31.22
CA LYS A 108 -19.20 -62.00 -31.98
C LYS A 108 -18.99 -62.37 -33.45
N ILE A 109 -17.90 -61.92 -34.05
CA ILE A 109 -17.54 -62.25 -35.44
C ILE A 109 -17.16 -63.74 -35.56
N ALA A 110 -16.42 -64.29 -34.58
CA ALA A 110 -16.09 -65.71 -34.54
C ALA A 110 -17.36 -66.57 -34.46
N GLU A 111 -18.29 -66.23 -33.56
CA GLU A 111 -19.59 -66.89 -33.43
C GLU A 111 -20.41 -66.86 -34.74
N GLN A 112 -20.39 -65.73 -35.47
CA GLN A 112 -21.10 -65.63 -36.76
C GLN A 112 -20.46 -66.51 -37.87
N TYR A 113 -19.14 -66.68 -37.89
CA TYR A 113 -18.48 -67.60 -38.82
C TYR A 113 -18.72 -69.08 -38.46
N GLU A 114 -18.78 -69.43 -37.18
CA GLU A 114 -19.06 -70.80 -36.71
C GLU A 114 -20.52 -71.21 -36.89
N SER A 115 -21.47 -70.36 -36.49
CA SER A 115 -22.91 -70.64 -36.57
C SER A 115 -23.40 -70.87 -38.01
N ARG A 116 -22.78 -70.19 -38.98
CA ARG A 116 -23.01 -70.41 -40.42
C ARG A 116 -22.21 -71.56 -41.03
N ARG A 117 -21.42 -72.27 -40.22
CA ARG A 117 -20.55 -73.41 -40.62
C ARG A 117 -19.51 -73.05 -41.69
N ILE A 118 -19.10 -71.78 -41.74
CA ILE A 118 -18.10 -71.28 -42.70
C ILE A 118 -16.69 -71.58 -42.20
N LEU A 119 -16.45 -71.44 -40.89
CA LEU A 119 -15.20 -71.77 -40.21
C LEU A 119 -15.46 -72.68 -38.99
N ARG A 120 -14.41 -73.37 -38.53
CA ARG A 120 -14.41 -74.17 -37.29
C ARG A 120 -13.32 -73.63 -36.37
N GLN A 121 -13.69 -73.14 -35.19
CA GLN A 121 -12.78 -72.54 -34.20
C GLN A 121 -11.86 -71.44 -34.76
N PRO A 122 -12.42 -70.42 -35.46
CA PRO A 122 -11.63 -69.33 -36.00
C PRO A 122 -11.01 -68.49 -34.87
N ARG A 123 -9.69 -68.32 -34.91
CA ARG A 123 -8.99 -67.34 -34.05
C ARG A 123 -8.97 -66.01 -34.79
N ILE A 124 -9.71 -65.04 -34.27
CA ILE A 124 -9.90 -63.73 -34.88
C ILE A 124 -9.30 -62.66 -33.97
N THR A 125 -8.46 -61.80 -34.56
CA THR A 125 -7.97 -60.57 -33.94
C THR A 125 -8.58 -59.38 -34.67
N VAL A 126 -9.16 -58.45 -33.92
CA VAL A 126 -9.68 -57.18 -34.44
C VAL A 126 -8.82 -56.05 -33.89
N SER A 127 -8.29 -55.20 -34.76
CA SER A 127 -7.56 -53.99 -34.39
C SER A 127 -8.15 -52.75 -35.03
N LEU A 128 -8.04 -51.60 -34.36
CA LEU A 128 -8.52 -50.31 -34.84
C LEU A 128 -7.45 -49.68 -35.74
N ILE A 129 -7.80 -49.35 -36.99
CA ILE A 129 -6.89 -48.71 -37.97
C ILE A 129 -7.06 -47.20 -37.91
N ALA A 130 -8.30 -46.75 -37.93
CA ALA A 130 -8.69 -45.37 -37.78
C ALA A 130 -10.01 -45.31 -37.01
N SER A 131 -10.05 -44.46 -36.00
CA SER A 131 -11.28 -44.14 -35.27
C SER A 131 -11.97 -42.93 -35.88
N ARG A 132 -13.28 -42.86 -35.69
CA ARG A 132 -14.08 -41.67 -35.99
C ARG A 132 -13.65 -40.49 -35.12
N PRO A 133 -13.59 -39.26 -35.66
CA PRO A 133 -13.35 -38.08 -34.84
C PRO A 133 -14.53 -37.84 -33.89
N LEU A 134 -14.25 -37.54 -32.63
CA LEU A 134 -15.30 -37.27 -31.63
C LEU A 134 -15.77 -35.82 -31.75
N ILE A 135 -17.08 -35.59 -31.79
CA ILE A 135 -17.67 -34.24 -31.77
C ILE A 135 -18.19 -33.97 -30.36
N ILE A 136 -17.70 -32.89 -29.75
CA ILE A 136 -18.10 -32.47 -28.40
C ILE A 136 -18.57 -31.02 -28.37
N GLY A 137 -19.41 -30.67 -27.40
CA GLY A 137 -19.75 -29.29 -27.06
C GLY A 137 -18.91 -28.79 -25.88
N ILE A 138 -18.50 -27.52 -25.88
CA ILE A 138 -17.84 -26.88 -24.73
C ILE A 138 -18.46 -25.49 -24.48
N ALA A 139 -18.93 -25.25 -23.25
CA ALA A 139 -19.64 -24.04 -22.85
C ALA A 139 -19.30 -23.60 -21.40
N GLY A 140 -19.70 -22.36 -21.06
CA GLY A 140 -19.43 -21.75 -19.74
C GLY A 140 -18.16 -20.89 -19.75
N GLU A 141 -17.36 -20.97 -18.69
CA GLU A 141 -16.11 -20.19 -18.49
C GLU A 141 -14.92 -20.67 -19.35
N VAL A 142 -15.21 -20.84 -20.65
CA VAL A 142 -14.31 -20.94 -21.82
C VAL A 142 -13.28 -19.80 -21.94
N HIS A 143 -12.34 -19.91 -22.87
CA HIS A 143 -11.95 -18.79 -23.75
C HIS A 143 -12.70 -18.84 -25.09
N ARG A 144 -12.85 -20.03 -25.68
CA ARG A 144 -13.59 -20.24 -26.93
C ARG A 144 -14.66 -21.33 -26.71
N PRO A 145 -15.92 -20.96 -26.40
CA PRO A 145 -17.02 -21.91 -26.36
C PRO A 145 -17.46 -22.28 -27.79
N GLY A 146 -17.99 -23.48 -27.97
CA GLY A 146 -18.42 -23.99 -29.27
C GLY A 146 -18.33 -25.50 -29.38
N SER A 147 -18.56 -26.01 -30.59
CA SER A 147 -18.37 -27.42 -30.93
C SER A 147 -16.94 -27.69 -31.39
N TYR A 148 -16.35 -28.77 -30.89
CA TYR A 148 -14.97 -29.16 -31.18
C TYR A 148 -14.89 -30.58 -31.69
N THR A 149 -14.06 -30.78 -32.71
CA THR A 149 -13.75 -32.09 -33.29
C THR A 149 -12.42 -32.57 -32.74
N LEU A 150 -12.42 -33.66 -31.98
CA LEU A 150 -11.25 -34.24 -31.34
C LEU A 150 -10.76 -35.49 -32.09
N PRO A 151 -9.53 -35.49 -32.63
CA PRO A 151 -8.89 -36.72 -33.07
C PRO A 151 -8.51 -37.58 -31.85
N LEU A 152 -8.63 -38.89 -32.01
CA LEU A 152 -8.18 -39.89 -31.03
C LEU A 152 -6.70 -40.20 -31.23
N ASP A 153 -5.97 -40.34 -30.13
CA ASP A 153 -4.55 -40.73 -30.14
C ASP A 153 -4.43 -42.24 -29.90
N GLY A 154 -4.48 -42.99 -31.01
CA GLY A 154 -4.56 -44.45 -31.00
C GLY A 154 -5.83 -44.96 -30.29
N SER A 155 -5.65 -45.77 -29.25
CA SER A 155 -6.76 -46.36 -28.47
C SER A 155 -7.16 -45.56 -27.23
N LYS A 156 -6.59 -44.37 -26.98
CA LYS A 156 -6.92 -43.55 -25.82
C LYS A 156 -7.98 -42.51 -26.16
N LEU A 157 -9.08 -42.52 -25.42
CA LEU A 157 -10.09 -41.46 -25.45
C LEU A 157 -9.47 -40.12 -24.99
N PRO A 158 -9.79 -38.98 -25.64
CA PRO A 158 -9.38 -37.67 -25.14
C PRO A 158 -10.11 -37.36 -23.83
N THR A 159 -9.52 -36.50 -23.01
CA THR A 159 -10.05 -36.16 -21.68
C THR A 159 -10.62 -34.75 -21.62
N VAL A 160 -11.38 -34.45 -20.56
CA VAL A 160 -11.95 -33.10 -20.31
C VAL A 160 -10.85 -32.04 -20.33
N SER A 161 -9.70 -32.26 -19.67
CA SER A 161 -8.60 -31.29 -19.65
C SER A 161 -8.02 -31.03 -21.05
N ARG A 162 -7.95 -32.06 -21.91
CA ARG A 162 -7.48 -31.92 -23.30
C ARG A 162 -8.46 -31.10 -24.15
N ALA A 163 -9.76 -31.32 -23.99
CA ALA A 163 -10.80 -30.53 -24.65
C ALA A 163 -10.74 -29.05 -24.23
N ILE A 164 -10.59 -28.76 -22.94
CA ILE A 164 -10.45 -27.41 -22.40
C ILE A 164 -9.23 -26.67 -22.98
N LYS A 165 -8.08 -27.36 -23.12
CA LYS A 165 -6.89 -26.77 -23.79
C LYS A 165 -7.19 -26.35 -25.23
N ILE A 166 -7.95 -27.15 -25.96
CA ILE A 166 -8.33 -26.88 -27.36
C ILE A 166 -9.37 -25.74 -27.45
N ALA A 167 -10.23 -25.60 -26.43
CA ALA A 167 -11.10 -24.42 -26.21
C ALA A 167 -10.33 -23.13 -25.84
N GLY A 168 -9.00 -23.15 -25.85
CA GLY A 168 -8.15 -22.01 -25.48
C GLY A 168 -8.01 -21.81 -23.97
N GLY A 169 -8.40 -22.78 -23.14
CA GLY A 169 -8.26 -22.76 -21.69
C GLY A 169 -9.40 -22.07 -20.94
N ILE A 170 -9.39 -22.21 -19.62
CA ILE A 170 -10.39 -21.64 -18.69
C ILE A 170 -10.17 -20.15 -18.37
N THR A 171 -11.23 -19.43 -17.99
CA THR A 171 -11.09 -18.13 -17.29
C THR A 171 -10.70 -18.33 -15.82
N GLN A 172 -10.21 -17.27 -15.15
CA GLN A 172 -9.97 -17.31 -13.70
C GLN A 172 -11.28 -17.32 -12.88
N ALA A 173 -12.44 -17.09 -13.53
CA ALA A 173 -13.75 -17.16 -12.89
C ALA A 173 -14.38 -18.58 -12.99
N ALA A 174 -13.67 -19.55 -13.58
CA ALA A 174 -14.14 -20.93 -13.72
C ALA A 174 -14.16 -21.71 -12.39
N ASN A 175 -15.30 -22.30 -12.05
CA ASN A 175 -15.42 -23.21 -10.92
C ASN A 175 -15.06 -24.66 -11.34
N LEU A 176 -13.79 -25.02 -11.14
CA LEU A 176 -13.26 -26.34 -11.47
C LEU A 176 -13.74 -27.49 -10.55
N GLN A 177 -14.41 -27.19 -9.44
CA GLN A 177 -14.92 -28.21 -8.53
C GLN A 177 -16.26 -28.80 -9.01
N GLN A 178 -16.95 -28.10 -9.92
CA GLN A 178 -18.31 -28.42 -10.38
C GLN A 178 -18.43 -28.41 -11.91
N VAL A 179 -17.38 -28.81 -12.63
CA VAL A 179 -17.46 -28.97 -14.09
C VAL A 179 -18.47 -30.09 -14.39
N GLN A 180 -19.38 -29.86 -15.32
CA GLN A 180 -20.42 -30.81 -15.70
C GLN A 180 -20.11 -31.40 -17.06
N LEU A 181 -19.98 -32.72 -17.13
CA LEU A 181 -19.93 -33.47 -18.38
C LEU A 181 -21.32 -34.06 -18.63
N ARG A 182 -22.04 -33.49 -19.59
CA ARG A 182 -23.38 -33.90 -20.01
C ARG A 182 -23.24 -34.89 -21.17
N ARG A 183 -23.56 -36.16 -20.93
CA ARG A 183 -23.39 -37.26 -21.87
C ARG A 183 -24.74 -37.71 -22.44
N PRO A 184 -24.98 -37.61 -23.75
CA PRO A 184 -26.23 -38.08 -24.34
C PRO A 184 -26.35 -39.61 -24.23
N ARG A 185 -27.52 -40.09 -23.86
CA ARG A 185 -27.89 -41.51 -23.83
C ARG A 185 -28.84 -41.81 -24.99
N GLY A 186 -28.84 -43.04 -25.49
CA GLY A 186 -29.62 -43.46 -26.67
C GLY A 186 -31.15 -43.40 -26.51
N ASP A 187 -31.65 -43.08 -25.32
CA ASP A 187 -33.07 -42.83 -25.02
C ASP A 187 -33.44 -41.33 -25.11
N GLY A 188 -32.49 -40.46 -25.46
CA GLY A 188 -32.67 -39.01 -25.50
C GLY A 188 -32.53 -38.31 -24.14
N SER A 189 -32.23 -39.04 -23.07
CA SER A 189 -31.83 -38.44 -21.79
C SER A 189 -30.35 -38.06 -21.78
N GLU A 190 -29.95 -37.20 -20.85
CA GLU A 190 -28.56 -36.87 -20.61
C GLU A 190 -28.11 -37.34 -19.23
N GLU A 191 -26.97 -38.00 -19.18
CA GLU A 191 -26.26 -38.34 -17.95
C GLU A 191 -25.34 -37.17 -17.56
N ILE A 192 -25.56 -36.58 -16.38
CA ILE A 192 -24.73 -35.48 -15.87
C ILE A 192 -23.67 -36.05 -14.93
N ILE A 193 -22.41 -36.00 -15.36
CA ILE A 193 -21.24 -36.44 -14.60
C ILE A 193 -20.54 -35.19 -14.06
N ASN A 194 -20.46 -35.07 -12.73
CA ASN A 194 -19.73 -33.98 -12.09
C ASN A 194 -18.24 -34.32 -12.02
N VAL A 195 -17.43 -33.50 -12.70
CA VAL A 195 -15.97 -33.64 -12.81
C VAL A 195 -15.30 -32.58 -11.95
N ASN A 196 -14.46 -33.01 -11.01
CA ASN A 196 -13.70 -32.13 -10.13
C ASN A 196 -12.26 -31.97 -10.63
N LEU A 197 -12.07 -31.08 -11.61
CA LEU A 197 -10.75 -30.77 -12.18
C LEU A 197 -9.84 -30.00 -11.21
N TRP A 198 -10.38 -29.47 -10.11
CA TRP A 198 -9.57 -28.89 -9.05
C TRP A 198 -8.69 -29.95 -8.37
N GLN A 199 -9.21 -31.16 -8.18
CA GLN A 199 -8.43 -32.29 -7.64
C GLN A 199 -7.29 -32.71 -8.59
N LEU A 200 -7.52 -32.71 -9.91
CA LEU A 200 -6.48 -32.93 -10.92
C LEU A 200 -5.34 -31.91 -10.77
N LEU A 201 -5.67 -30.62 -10.58
CA LEU A 201 -4.69 -29.54 -10.44
C LEU A 201 -3.90 -29.64 -9.13
N GLN A 202 -4.56 -29.98 -8.01
CA GLN A 202 -3.91 -30.06 -6.69
C GLN A 202 -3.08 -31.33 -6.49
N THR A 203 -3.51 -32.47 -7.03
CA THR A 203 -2.91 -33.79 -6.73
C THR A 203 -2.08 -34.36 -7.88
N GLY A 204 -2.28 -33.87 -9.11
CA GLY A 204 -1.73 -34.49 -10.32
C GLY A 204 -2.37 -35.84 -10.69
N ASP A 205 -3.41 -36.28 -9.96
CA ASP A 205 -4.06 -37.57 -10.16
C ASP A 205 -4.97 -37.55 -11.40
N LEU A 206 -4.52 -38.22 -12.45
CA LEU A 206 -5.20 -38.33 -13.74
C LEU A 206 -6.58 -39.00 -13.63
N ARG A 207 -6.92 -39.68 -12.53
CA ARG A 207 -8.26 -40.29 -12.33
C ARG A 207 -9.37 -39.24 -12.23
N TYR A 208 -9.03 -37.98 -11.95
CA TYR A 208 -9.97 -36.86 -11.98
C TYR A 208 -10.16 -36.26 -13.39
N ASP A 209 -9.37 -36.66 -14.39
CA ASP A 209 -9.49 -36.21 -15.78
C ASP A 209 -10.33 -37.19 -16.60
N THR A 210 -11.66 -37.04 -16.53
CA THR A 210 -12.61 -37.97 -17.15
C THR A 210 -12.43 -38.08 -18.67
N SER A 211 -12.57 -39.30 -19.21
CA SER A 211 -12.58 -39.56 -20.64
C SER A 211 -13.88 -39.12 -21.32
N LEU A 212 -13.73 -38.57 -22.51
CA LEU A 212 -14.82 -38.08 -23.35
C LEU A 212 -15.27 -39.14 -24.35
N ARG A 213 -16.56 -39.07 -24.68
CA ARG A 213 -17.23 -39.87 -25.71
C ARG A 213 -17.87 -38.94 -26.74
N ASP A 214 -18.31 -39.51 -27.86
CA ASP A 214 -18.98 -38.74 -28.92
C ASP A 214 -20.30 -38.14 -28.42
N GLY A 215 -20.57 -36.89 -28.77
CA GLY A 215 -21.75 -36.14 -28.34
C GLY A 215 -21.66 -35.53 -26.92
N ASP A 216 -20.59 -35.80 -26.16
CA ASP A 216 -20.42 -35.22 -24.81
C ASP A 216 -20.39 -33.68 -24.86
N THR A 217 -21.05 -33.03 -23.90
CA THR A 217 -21.04 -31.58 -23.71
C THR A 217 -20.43 -31.21 -22.36
N ILE A 218 -19.33 -30.46 -22.39
CA ILE A 218 -18.64 -29.95 -21.20
C ILE A 218 -19.21 -28.56 -20.87
N PHE A 219 -19.72 -28.39 -19.65
CA PHE A 219 -20.17 -27.10 -19.12
C PHE A 219 -19.36 -26.72 -17.88
N ILE A 220 -18.74 -25.54 -17.90
CA ILE A 220 -17.85 -25.05 -16.84
C ILE A 220 -18.53 -23.85 -16.16
N PRO A 221 -19.10 -24.00 -14.95
CA PRO A 221 -19.83 -22.93 -14.29
C PRO A 221 -18.90 -21.78 -13.84
N THR A 222 -19.46 -20.58 -13.75
CA THR A 222 -18.82 -19.43 -13.08
C THR A 222 -18.78 -19.64 -11.57
N ALA A 223 -17.70 -19.22 -10.91
CA ALA A 223 -17.58 -19.23 -9.46
C ALA A 223 -18.44 -18.13 -8.82
N ASN A 224 -19.09 -18.47 -7.70
CA ASN A 224 -19.93 -17.51 -6.94
C ASN A 224 -19.09 -16.40 -6.28
N GLN A 225 -17.82 -16.68 -5.98
CA GLN A 225 -16.85 -15.74 -5.42
C GLN A 225 -15.48 -16.05 -6.03
N ILE A 226 -14.80 -15.03 -6.55
CA ILE A 226 -13.42 -15.16 -7.04
C ILE A 226 -12.49 -14.96 -5.84
N ASP A 227 -11.82 -16.02 -5.41
CA ASP A 227 -10.73 -15.95 -4.44
C ASP A 227 -9.42 -15.58 -5.20
N PRO A 228 -8.70 -14.51 -4.82
CA PRO A 228 -7.45 -14.09 -5.47
C PRO A 228 -6.38 -15.19 -5.52
N GLY A 229 -6.22 -15.95 -4.45
CA GLY A 229 -5.22 -17.03 -4.37
C GLY A 229 -5.58 -18.21 -5.27
N VAL A 230 -6.88 -18.51 -5.41
CA VAL A 230 -7.38 -19.50 -6.37
C VAL A 230 -7.18 -19.01 -7.80
N GLY A 231 -7.50 -17.74 -8.10
CA GLY A 231 -7.32 -17.15 -9.44
C GLY A 231 -5.88 -17.26 -9.96
N SER A 232 -4.90 -17.00 -9.10
CA SER A 232 -3.47 -17.17 -9.39
C SER A 232 -3.06 -18.63 -9.63
N GLN A 233 -3.67 -19.59 -8.94
CA GLN A 233 -3.44 -21.03 -9.20
C GLN A 233 -4.08 -21.48 -10.51
N LEU A 234 -5.30 -20.99 -10.83
CA LEU A 234 -6.00 -21.27 -12.09
C LEU A 234 -5.23 -20.72 -13.30
N ALA A 235 -4.67 -19.52 -13.21
CA ALA A 235 -3.89 -18.90 -14.29
C ALA A 235 -2.54 -19.58 -14.56
N ASN A 236 -2.03 -20.36 -13.61
CA ASN A 236 -0.82 -21.18 -13.77
C ASN A 236 -1.14 -22.65 -14.11
N ALA A 237 -2.42 -23.02 -14.26
CA ALA A 237 -2.81 -24.38 -14.61
C ALA A 237 -2.36 -24.74 -16.04
N SER A 238 -2.01 -26.00 -16.28
CA SER A 238 -1.57 -26.45 -17.62
C SER A 238 -2.65 -26.37 -18.72
N PHE A 239 -3.88 -26.01 -18.35
CA PHE A 239 -5.06 -25.78 -19.18
C PHE A 239 -5.65 -24.37 -18.99
N ALA A 240 -4.88 -23.44 -18.41
CA ALA A 240 -5.14 -22.01 -18.50
C ALA A 240 -4.97 -21.52 -19.95
N ALA A 241 -5.47 -20.32 -20.24
CA ALA A 241 -5.18 -19.66 -21.50
C ALA A 241 -3.76 -19.07 -21.52
N ASP A 242 -3.08 -19.18 -22.66
CA ASP A 242 -1.90 -18.36 -22.94
C ASP A 242 -2.36 -16.92 -23.18
N GLN A 243 -2.13 -16.06 -22.18
CA GLN A 243 -2.60 -14.68 -22.12
C GLN A 243 -1.45 -13.67 -22.27
N THR A 244 -0.47 -13.99 -23.12
CA THR A 244 0.63 -13.09 -23.49
C THR A 244 0.22 -11.87 -24.34
N GLN A 245 -1.08 -11.68 -24.61
CA GLN A 245 -1.59 -10.53 -25.36
C GLN A 245 -1.76 -9.29 -24.46
N PRO A 246 -1.53 -8.07 -25.01
CA PRO A 246 -1.77 -6.83 -24.28
C PRO A 246 -3.25 -6.68 -23.93
N MET A 247 -3.54 -6.36 -22.67
CA MET A 247 -4.90 -6.24 -22.14
C MET A 247 -5.29 -4.77 -21.98
N SER A 248 -6.52 -4.41 -22.35
CA SER A 248 -7.11 -3.10 -22.11
C SER A 248 -7.86 -3.09 -20.76
N ILE A 249 -7.47 -2.18 -19.89
CA ILE A 249 -8.07 -1.95 -18.56
C ILE A 249 -8.40 -0.48 -18.35
N ALA A 250 -9.24 -0.18 -17.36
CA ALA A 250 -9.48 1.19 -16.89
C ALA A 250 -8.92 1.36 -15.48
N ILE A 251 -8.29 2.51 -15.18
CA ILE A 251 -7.80 2.84 -13.85
C ILE A 251 -8.37 4.20 -13.43
N SER A 252 -8.95 4.26 -12.24
CA SER A 252 -9.70 5.41 -11.74
C SER A 252 -9.51 5.63 -10.24
N GLY A 253 -9.83 6.83 -9.75
CA GLY A 253 -9.65 7.22 -8.35
C GLY A 253 -8.26 7.79 -8.05
N GLU A 254 -7.71 7.48 -6.86
CA GLU A 254 -6.50 8.10 -6.31
C GLU A 254 -5.17 7.56 -6.88
N VAL A 255 -5.09 7.52 -8.21
CA VAL A 255 -3.85 7.28 -8.96
C VAL A 255 -3.33 8.57 -9.58
N GLN A 256 -2.03 8.63 -9.90
CA GLN A 256 -1.42 9.82 -10.52
C GLN A 256 -2.05 10.17 -11.86
N ARG A 257 -2.30 9.17 -12.71
CA ARG A 257 -2.91 9.34 -14.02
C ARG A 257 -4.10 8.38 -14.15
N PRO A 258 -5.33 8.81 -13.86
CA PRO A 258 -6.51 8.01 -14.16
C PRO A 258 -6.78 8.00 -15.67
N GLY A 259 -7.29 6.89 -16.20
CA GLY A 259 -7.58 6.72 -17.62
C GLY A 259 -7.61 5.25 -18.08
N PRO A 260 -7.81 5.00 -19.39
CA PRO A 260 -7.63 3.69 -19.99
C PRO A 260 -6.14 3.37 -20.16
N TYR A 261 -5.77 2.11 -19.90
CA TYR A 261 -4.41 1.61 -20.01
C TYR A 261 -4.38 0.31 -20.79
N VAL A 262 -3.35 0.15 -21.62
CA VAL A 262 -3.01 -1.12 -22.25
C VAL A 262 -1.78 -1.68 -21.55
N VAL A 263 -1.93 -2.82 -20.88
CA VAL A 263 -0.88 -3.45 -20.08
C VAL A 263 -0.54 -4.81 -20.68
N ALA A 264 0.73 -5.06 -20.97
CA ALA A 264 1.24 -6.38 -21.37
C ALA A 264 2.04 -6.97 -20.20
N GLY A 265 1.86 -8.26 -19.90
CA GLY A 265 2.62 -8.89 -18.82
C GLY A 265 4.11 -8.99 -19.16
N THR A 266 4.96 -8.57 -18.22
CA THR A 266 6.42 -8.67 -18.38
C THR A 266 6.91 -10.05 -17.97
N GLY A 267 7.67 -10.72 -18.83
CA GLY A 267 8.06 -12.13 -18.68
C GLY A 267 8.88 -12.45 -17.43
N ALA A 268 8.20 -12.97 -16.39
CA ALA A 268 8.79 -13.68 -15.26
C ALA A 268 7.80 -14.67 -14.63
N SER A 269 6.50 -14.34 -14.61
CA SER A 269 5.41 -15.19 -14.09
C SER A 269 4.18 -15.14 -15.02
N SER A 270 3.87 -16.26 -15.67
CA SER A 270 2.71 -16.50 -16.58
C SER A 270 2.44 -15.51 -17.73
N GLY A 271 3.16 -14.40 -17.86
CA GLY A 271 2.95 -13.40 -18.92
C GLY A 271 1.67 -12.58 -18.79
N ILE A 272 0.95 -12.70 -17.67
CA ILE A 272 -0.29 -11.99 -17.35
C ILE A 272 0.05 -10.74 -16.53
N PRO A 273 -0.48 -9.55 -16.87
CA PRO A 273 -0.24 -8.34 -16.10
C PRO A 273 -0.96 -8.37 -14.74
N THR A 274 -0.34 -7.76 -13.73
CA THR A 274 -0.89 -7.69 -12.36
C THR A 274 -1.43 -6.30 -12.02
N ILE A 275 -2.30 -6.21 -11.01
CA ILE A 275 -2.78 -4.92 -10.48
C ILE A 275 -1.63 -3.99 -10.08
N THR A 276 -0.57 -4.53 -9.45
CA THR A 276 0.59 -3.73 -9.06
C THR A 276 1.41 -3.25 -10.27
N GLN A 277 1.45 -4.01 -11.36
CA GLN A 277 2.02 -3.56 -12.64
C GLN A 277 1.19 -2.42 -13.26
N ALA A 278 -0.12 -2.57 -13.32
CA ALA A 278 -1.05 -1.56 -13.87
C ALA A 278 -0.97 -0.23 -13.11
N ILE A 279 -0.99 -0.27 -11.77
CA ILE A 279 -0.87 0.91 -10.91
C ILE A 279 0.47 1.65 -11.13
N ARG A 280 1.59 0.92 -11.30
CA ARG A 280 2.88 1.54 -11.66
C ARG A 280 2.83 2.23 -13.02
N GLN A 281 2.18 1.62 -14.02
CA GLN A 281 2.00 2.21 -15.35
C GLN A 281 1.13 3.49 -15.32
N ALA A 282 0.19 3.59 -14.37
CA ALA A 282 -0.56 4.81 -14.07
C ALA A 282 0.24 5.91 -13.34
N GLY A 283 1.55 5.72 -13.13
CA GLY A 283 2.42 6.63 -12.37
C GLY A 283 2.38 6.41 -10.85
N GLY A 284 1.72 5.35 -10.39
CA GLY A 284 1.59 5.01 -8.98
C GLY A 284 0.38 5.62 -8.28
N VAL A 285 0.21 5.25 -7.01
CA VAL A 285 -0.84 5.79 -6.14
C VAL A 285 -0.47 7.16 -5.58
N LYS A 286 -1.49 8.00 -5.35
CA LYS A 286 -1.38 9.26 -4.60
C LYS A 286 -1.29 9.00 -3.09
N LEU A 287 -0.96 10.02 -2.30
CA LEU A 287 -0.94 9.93 -0.82
C LEU A 287 -2.28 9.49 -0.24
N MET A 288 -3.38 10.05 -0.75
CA MET A 288 -4.74 9.79 -0.27
C MET A 288 -5.31 8.45 -0.73
N ALA A 289 -4.54 7.61 -1.45
CA ALA A 289 -5.04 6.33 -1.93
C ALA A 289 -5.31 5.36 -0.78
N ASP A 290 -6.54 4.86 -0.71
CA ASP A 290 -6.87 3.72 0.14
C ASP A 290 -6.40 2.42 -0.53
N ILE A 291 -5.11 2.11 -0.35
CA ILE A 291 -4.53 0.88 -0.90
C ILE A 291 -5.07 -0.40 -0.25
N ARG A 292 -5.84 -0.30 0.84
CA ARG A 292 -6.39 -1.47 1.56
C ARG A 292 -7.74 -1.93 1.02
N ARG A 293 -8.40 -1.07 0.25
CA ARG A 293 -9.75 -1.28 -0.27
C ARG A 293 -9.81 -0.98 -1.77
N VAL A 294 -8.77 -1.38 -2.51
CA VAL A 294 -8.73 -1.20 -3.96
C VAL A 294 -9.74 -2.14 -4.59
N GLN A 295 -10.60 -1.62 -5.46
CA GLN A 295 -11.70 -2.36 -6.06
C GLN A 295 -11.39 -2.69 -7.51
N ILE A 296 -11.42 -3.97 -7.86
CA ILE A 296 -11.40 -4.43 -9.25
C ILE A 296 -12.83 -4.81 -9.63
N ARG A 297 -13.44 -4.05 -10.53
CA ARG A 297 -14.70 -4.40 -11.19
C ARG A 297 -14.39 -5.21 -12.44
N ARG A 298 -14.78 -6.49 -12.42
CA ARG A 298 -14.56 -7.47 -13.48
C ARG A 298 -15.90 -7.88 -14.06
N THR A 299 -16.03 -7.86 -15.39
CA THR A 299 -17.23 -8.36 -16.08
C THR A 299 -17.02 -9.83 -16.43
N THR A 300 -17.86 -10.73 -15.89
CA THR A 300 -17.81 -12.15 -16.23
C THR A 300 -18.28 -12.39 -17.66
N ARG A 301 -17.98 -13.57 -18.23
CA ARG A 301 -18.49 -13.95 -19.56
C ARG A 301 -20.02 -13.92 -19.65
N THR A 302 -20.66 -14.23 -18.54
CA THR A 302 -22.12 -14.22 -18.35
C THR A 302 -22.72 -12.81 -18.23
N GLY A 303 -21.91 -11.76 -18.29
CA GLY A 303 -22.35 -10.36 -18.27
C GLY A 303 -22.60 -9.78 -16.87
N PHE A 304 -22.24 -10.50 -15.81
CA PHE A 304 -22.36 -10.01 -14.45
C PHE A 304 -21.10 -9.22 -14.07
N GLU A 305 -21.27 -8.04 -13.50
CA GLU A 305 -20.16 -7.34 -12.84
C GLU A 305 -19.93 -7.93 -11.45
N GLN A 306 -18.70 -8.33 -11.16
CA GLN A 306 -18.22 -8.69 -9.84
C GLN A 306 -17.22 -7.65 -9.36
N THR A 307 -17.34 -7.20 -8.11
CA THR A 307 -16.36 -6.30 -7.47
C THR A 307 -15.51 -7.11 -6.52
N ILE A 308 -14.20 -7.15 -6.77
CA ILE A 308 -13.19 -7.80 -5.93
C ILE A 308 -12.51 -6.69 -5.14
N GLU A 309 -12.61 -6.72 -3.81
CA GLU A 309 -11.88 -5.81 -2.92
C GLU A 309 -10.50 -6.41 -2.58
N VAL A 310 -9.46 -5.60 -2.67
CA VAL A 310 -8.05 -6.01 -2.57
C VAL A 310 -7.33 -5.13 -1.58
N ASP A 311 -6.69 -5.76 -0.59
CA ASP A 311 -5.72 -5.11 0.28
C ASP A 311 -4.32 -5.25 -0.35
N LEU A 312 -3.76 -4.14 -0.84
CA LEU A 312 -2.40 -4.07 -1.37
C LEU A 312 -1.36 -3.74 -0.29
N MET A 313 -1.76 -3.54 0.98
CA MET A 313 -0.83 -3.28 2.08
C MET A 313 0.12 -4.46 2.36
N PRO A 314 -0.31 -5.75 2.37
CA PRO A 314 0.60 -6.88 2.58
C PRO A 314 1.68 -7.00 1.51
N LEU A 315 1.41 -6.55 0.28
CA LEU A 315 2.38 -6.47 -0.81
C LEU A 315 3.53 -5.48 -0.51
N LEU A 316 3.31 -4.51 0.38
CA LEU A 316 4.34 -3.56 0.83
C LEU A 316 5.28 -4.15 1.88
N GLU A 317 4.76 -4.97 2.79
CA GLU A 317 5.46 -5.35 4.02
C GLU A 317 6.19 -6.70 3.91
N GLY A 318 5.72 -7.61 3.04
CA GLY A 318 6.23 -8.99 2.96
C GLY A 318 6.62 -9.49 1.56
N ALA A 319 6.41 -8.71 0.50
CA ALA A 319 6.50 -9.17 -0.89
C ALA A 319 5.69 -10.46 -1.17
N ASP A 320 4.52 -10.60 -0.53
CA ASP A 320 3.62 -11.74 -0.68
C ASP A 320 2.88 -11.71 -2.03
N LEU A 321 3.58 -12.09 -3.10
CA LEU A 321 3.08 -12.09 -4.47
C LEU A 321 1.80 -12.92 -4.69
N GLN A 322 1.33 -13.69 -3.70
CA GLN A 322 0.05 -14.42 -3.80
C GLN A 322 -1.16 -13.48 -3.79
N GLN A 323 -1.01 -12.26 -3.27
CA GLN A 323 -2.09 -11.25 -3.18
C GLN A 323 -2.10 -10.26 -4.37
N ASP A 324 -1.08 -10.29 -5.25
CA ASP A 324 -1.04 -9.42 -6.44
C ASP A 324 -1.97 -9.99 -7.51
N ILE A 325 -3.18 -9.45 -7.59
CA ILE A 325 -4.25 -9.99 -8.45
C ILE A 325 -3.86 -9.88 -9.93
N LEU A 326 -3.97 -11.02 -10.61
CA LEU A 326 -3.86 -11.14 -12.06
C LEU A 326 -5.06 -10.47 -12.75
N LEU A 327 -4.77 -9.58 -13.69
CA LEU A 327 -5.79 -8.82 -14.42
C LEU A 327 -6.39 -9.63 -15.56
N GLN A 328 -7.52 -9.15 -16.07
CA GLN A 328 -8.22 -9.63 -17.26
C GLN A 328 -8.58 -8.47 -18.19
N GLU A 329 -8.86 -8.81 -19.44
CA GLU A 329 -9.37 -7.87 -20.44
C GLU A 329 -10.68 -7.21 -19.96
N GLY A 330 -10.71 -5.89 -19.96
CA GLY A 330 -11.87 -5.10 -19.52
C GLY A 330 -12.00 -4.87 -18.02
N ASP A 331 -11.01 -5.27 -17.20
CA ASP A 331 -11.00 -4.95 -15.77
C ASP A 331 -10.99 -3.42 -15.53
N SER A 332 -11.80 -2.98 -14.57
CA SER A 332 -11.88 -1.59 -14.11
C SER A 332 -11.41 -1.48 -12.67
N ILE A 333 -10.22 -0.89 -12.50
CA ILE A 333 -9.59 -0.67 -11.20
C ILE A 333 -10.02 0.69 -10.65
N PHE A 334 -10.56 0.70 -9.44
CA PHE A 334 -10.91 1.90 -8.69
C PHE A 334 -10.12 1.94 -7.38
N VAL A 335 -9.31 2.99 -7.21
CA VAL A 335 -8.54 3.24 -5.98
C VAL A 335 -9.28 4.31 -5.16
N PRO A 336 -9.89 3.97 -4.01
CA PRO A 336 -10.62 4.96 -3.21
C PRO A 336 -9.70 6.03 -2.63
N SER A 337 -10.29 7.14 -2.17
CA SER A 337 -9.62 8.09 -1.29
C SER A 337 -9.90 7.74 0.17
N ILE A 338 -8.90 7.90 1.05
CA ILE A 338 -9.11 8.04 2.49
C ILE A 338 -9.39 9.50 2.85
N ASP A 339 -10.29 9.75 3.80
CA ASP A 339 -10.64 11.10 4.25
C ASP A 339 -9.56 11.73 5.16
N ASN A 340 -8.86 10.90 5.93
CA ASN A 340 -7.84 11.31 6.90
C ASN A 340 -6.63 10.36 6.80
N ILE A 341 -5.40 10.90 6.82
CA ILE A 341 -4.16 10.11 6.79
C ILE A 341 -3.25 10.45 7.96
N ASN A 342 -2.67 9.43 8.58
CA ASN A 342 -1.61 9.58 9.57
C ASN A 342 -0.22 9.57 8.90
N LEU A 343 0.72 10.41 9.36
CA LEU A 343 2.13 10.43 8.93
C LEU A 343 2.81 9.05 8.98
N ALA A 344 2.44 8.21 9.95
CA ALA A 344 2.93 6.84 10.06
C ALA A 344 2.53 5.98 8.85
N GLN A 345 1.27 6.07 8.41
CA GLN A 345 0.75 5.33 7.25
C GLN A 345 1.38 5.83 5.94
N VAL A 346 1.56 7.16 5.80
CA VAL A 346 2.28 7.72 4.64
C VAL A 346 3.73 7.23 4.58
N SER A 347 4.39 7.08 5.73
CA SER A 347 5.76 6.56 5.76
C SER A 347 5.86 5.13 5.21
N GLN A 348 4.84 4.29 5.43
CA GLN A 348 4.74 2.94 4.85
C GLN A 348 4.38 2.97 3.37
N LEU A 349 3.47 3.86 2.93
CA LEU A 349 3.15 4.05 1.51
C LEU A 349 4.38 4.47 0.70
N ARG A 350 5.25 5.31 1.27
CA ARG A 350 6.45 5.83 0.58
C ARG A 350 7.54 4.80 0.31
N THR A 351 7.55 3.68 1.03
CA THR A 351 8.45 2.56 0.73
C THR A 351 7.94 1.67 -0.41
N ALA A 352 6.72 1.90 -0.90
CA ALA A 352 6.16 1.17 -2.03
C ALA A 352 6.92 1.47 -3.34
N SER A 353 7.25 0.42 -4.09
CA SER A 353 7.78 0.51 -5.46
C SER A 353 6.78 1.06 -6.49
N PHE A 354 5.57 1.39 -6.04
CA PHE A 354 4.44 1.90 -6.82
C PHE A 354 3.79 3.15 -6.21
N ALA A 355 4.43 3.78 -5.22
CA ALA A 355 4.04 5.14 -4.81
C ALA A 355 4.54 6.17 -5.83
N ALA A 356 3.76 7.23 -6.01
CA ALA A 356 4.17 8.35 -6.84
C ALA A 356 5.43 9.05 -6.30
N SER A 357 6.30 9.51 -7.20
CA SER A 357 7.38 10.44 -6.86
C SER A 357 6.79 11.79 -6.45
N GLN A 358 7.11 12.24 -5.23
CA GLN A 358 6.52 13.44 -4.62
C GLN A 358 7.61 14.43 -4.19
N THR A 359 8.32 14.92 -5.20
CA THR A 359 9.16 16.12 -5.10
C THR A 359 8.48 17.33 -5.75
N GLU A 360 7.19 17.21 -6.10
CA GLU A 360 6.45 18.29 -6.72
C GLU A 360 6.17 19.43 -5.71
N PRO A 361 6.34 20.69 -6.12
CA PRO A 361 6.04 21.85 -5.29
C PRO A 361 4.53 22.03 -5.12
N LEU A 362 4.04 22.09 -3.89
CA LEU A 362 2.63 22.37 -3.61
C LEU A 362 2.38 23.87 -3.46
N ASN A 363 1.38 24.38 -4.16
CA ASN A 363 0.89 25.74 -3.98
C ASN A 363 -0.19 25.75 -2.90
N ILE A 364 0.03 26.48 -1.81
CA ILE A 364 -0.86 26.59 -0.66
C ILE A 364 -1.11 28.06 -0.31
N ALA A 365 -2.09 28.33 0.54
CA ALA A 365 -2.24 29.61 1.23
C ALA A 365 -2.03 29.43 2.73
N VAL A 366 -1.33 30.37 3.37
CA VAL A 366 -1.23 30.46 4.83
C VAL A 366 -1.80 31.79 5.29
N ILE A 367 -2.80 31.77 6.16
CA ILE A 367 -3.58 32.92 6.59
C ILE A 367 -3.85 32.90 8.11
N GLY A 368 -4.27 34.04 8.65
CA GLY A 368 -4.51 34.21 10.08
C GLY A 368 -3.27 34.74 10.82
N GLU A 369 -3.01 34.23 12.02
CA GLU A 369 -2.07 34.81 12.99
C GLU A 369 -0.60 34.37 12.79
N VAL A 370 -0.15 34.44 11.54
CA VAL A 370 1.24 34.22 11.09
C VAL A 370 1.95 35.53 10.74
N PHE A 371 3.29 35.53 10.77
CA PHE A 371 4.09 36.73 10.50
C PHE A 371 3.97 37.24 9.06
N ARG A 372 3.85 36.33 8.08
CA ARG A 372 3.65 36.66 6.67
C ARG A 372 2.47 35.81 6.15
N PRO A 373 1.24 36.33 6.13
CA PRO A 373 0.13 35.67 5.47
C PRO A 373 0.23 35.86 3.95
N GLY A 374 -0.11 34.84 3.18
CA GLY A 374 -0.04 34.87 1.72
C GLY A 374 -0.02 33.50 1.04
N PRO A 375 0.07 33.46 -0.29
CA PRO A 375 0.32 32.23 -1.04
C PRO A 375 1.79 31.80 -0.89
N TYR A 376 2.01 30.50 -0.75
CA TYR A 376 3.33 29.90 -0.60
C TYR A 376 3.46 28.64 -1.45
N THR A 377 4.65 28.44 -2.01
CA THR A 377 5.01 27.20 -2.67
C THR A 377 5.90 26.39 -1.73
N VAL A 378 5.42 25.24 -1.27
CA VAL A 378 6.12 24.38 -0.28
C VAL A 378 6.54 23.07 -0.95
N THR A 379 7.84 22.80 -0.91
CA THR A 379 8.43 21.53 -1.36
C THR A 379 8.73 20.63 -0.18
N GLY A 380 8.60 19.32 -0.38
CA GLY A 380 9.05 18.33 0.60
C GLY A 380 10.59 18.31 0.72
N THR A 381 11.11 18.29 1.94
CA THR A 381 12.56 18.29 2.21
C THR A 381 13.15 16.91 2.03
N ALA A 382 14.00 16.71 1.01
CA ALA A 382 14.90 15.55 0.95
C ALA A 382 15.68 15.44 2.27
N ARG A 383 15.64 14.26 2.92
CA ARG A 383 16.59 13.90 3.98
C ARG A 383 18.00 13.90 3.38
N THR A 384 18.67 15.04 3.47
CA THR A 384 20.12 15.05 3.53
C THR A 384 20.49 14.29 4.80
N GLY A 385 21.11 13.12 4.65
CA GLY A 385 21.74 12.44 5.78
C GLY A 385 22.79 13.33 6.46
N GLU A 386 23.24 12.91 7.63
CA GLU A 386 24.33 13.57 8.37
C GLU A 386 25.52 13.91 7.47
N ALA A 387 26.18 15.03 7.79
CA ALA A 387 27.06 15.73 6.87
C ALA A 387 28.18 14.86 6.28
N GLY A 388 28.28 14.84 4.94
CA GLY A 388 29.56 14.63 4.25
C GLY A 388 29.69 13.44 3.30
N VAL A 389 28.67 12.59 3.10
CA VAL A 389 28.80 11.41 2.20
C VAL A 389 27.79 11.46 1.03
N PRO A 390 28.23 11.77 -0.20
CA PRO A 390 27.42 11.57 -1.40
C PRO A 390 27.20 10.06 -1.63
N GLY A 391 25.95 9.62 -1.63
CA GLY A 391 25.57 8.24 -2.04
C GLY A 391 25.16 7.28 -0.92
N SER A 392 25.09 7.69 0.36
CA SER A 392 24.46 6.86 1.39
C SER A 392 22.93 6.90 1.26
N GLY A 393 22.31 5.73 1.11
CA GLY A 393 20.92 5.58 0.66
C GLY A 393 19.88 6.07 1.66
N GLY A 394 19.13 7.12 1.27
CA GLY A 394 18.08 7.69 2.09
C GLY A 394 17.21 8.69 1.33
N SER A 395 16.67 8.30 0.16
CA SER A 395 15.80 9.16 -0.67
C SER A 395 14.40 9.36 -0.06
N GLY A 396 14.36 9.95 1.14
CA GLY A 396 13.16 10.29 1.88
C GLY A 396 12.92 11.80 1.86
N SER A 397 12.24 12.30 0.83
CA SER A 397 11.65 13.65 0.84
C SER A 397 10.52 13.74 1.86
N THR A 398 10.76 14.25 3.09
CA THR A 398 9.69 14.53 4.05
C THR A 398 8.59 15.34 3.34
N PRO A 399 7.33 14.87 3.32
CA PRO A 399 6.27 15.57 2.61
C PRO A 399 6.07 16.99 3.17
N PRO A 400 5.54 17.93 2.39
CA PRO A 400 5.21 19.27 2.88
C PRO A 400 4.11 19.18 3.95
N THR A 401 4.46 19.50 5.20
CA THR A 401 3.55 19.47 6.35
C THR A 401 3.10 20.88 6.78
N VAL A 402 2.13 20.95 7.69
CA VAL A 402 1.62 22.21 8.23
C VAL A 402 2.70 23.01 8.96
N THR A 403 3.53 22.36 9.79
CA THR A 403 4.66 23.05 10.44
C THR A 403 5.61 23.66 9.41
N ARG A 404 5.86 22.96 8.30
CA ARG A 404 6.73 23.47 7.23
C ARG A 404 6.11 24.67 6.51
N ALA A 405 4.80 24.66 6.24
CA ALA A 405 4.09 25.81 5.69
C ALA A 405 4.16 27.04 6.61
N ILE A 406 3.93 26.83 7.91
CA ILE A 406 4.03 27.89 8.93
C ILE A 406 5.45 28.47 8.99
N GLN A 407 6.50 27.65 8.95
CA GLN A 407 7.89 28.12 8.86
C GLN A 407 8.13 29.02 7.63
N VAL A 408 7.63 28.61 6.45
CA VAL A 408 7.78 29.37 5.20
C VAL A 408 7.00 30.69 5.24
N ALA A 409 5.85 30.72 5.93
CA ALA A 409 5.09 31.92 6.30
C ALA A 409 5.77 32.80 7.38
N GLY A 410 7.02 32.51 7.75
CA GLY A 410 7.78 33.26 8.74
C GLY A 410 7.39 32.96 10.19
N GLY A 411 6.68 31.86 10.44
CA GLY A 411 6.25 31.42 11.77
C GLY A 411 4.94 32.03 12.25
N ILE A 412 4.45 31.49 13.37
CA ILE A 412 3.29 32.03 14.11
C ILE A 412 3.66 33.25 14.96
N LYS A 413 2.69 34.16 15.15
CA LYS A 413 2.81 35.29 16.08
C LYS A 413 2.44 34.84 17.53
N PRO A 414 2.78 35.64 18.56
CA PRO A 414 2.49 35.30 19.97
C PRO A 414 1.02 35.14 20.37
N LEU A 415 0.07 35.57 19.53
CA LEU A 415 -1.38 35.43 19.74
C LEU A 415 -2.01 34.27 18.96
N ALA A 416 -1.22 33.46 18.27
CA ALA A 416 -1.72 32.32 17.50
C ALA A 416 -2.25 31.21 18.42
N ASP A 417 -3.47 30.75 18.18
CA ASP A 417 -3.97 29.51 18.79
C ASP A 417 -3.50 28.31 17.98
N ILE A 418 -2.53 27.59 18.54
CA ILE A 418 -1.96 26.38 17.94
C ILE A 418 -2.70 25.09 18.31
N ARG A 419 -3.82 25.18 19.04
CA ARG A 419 -4.68 24.03 19.39
C ARG A 419 -5.79 23.80 18.36
N LEU A 420 -6.13 24.83 17.59
CA LEU A 420 -7.28 24.86 16.68
C LEU A 420 -6.89 25.31 15.26
N ILE A 421 -5.71 24.92 14.77
CA ILE A 421 -5.30 25.27 13.40
C ILE A 421 -6.21 24.52 12.41
N GLU A 422 -6.77 25.25 11.45
CA GLU A 422 -7.65 24.70 10.43
C GLU A 422 -6.90 24.52 9.10
N ILE A 423 -6.99 23.34 8.50
CA ILE A 423 -6.64 23.11 7.10
C ILE A 423 -7.95 23.07 6.32
N ARG A 424 -8.14 24.01 5.41
CA ARG A 424 -9.28 24.04 4.50
C ARG A 424 -8.84 23.45 3.17
N ARG A 425 -9.38 22.28 2.86
CA ARG A 425 -9.04 21.46 1.68
C ARG A 425 -10.25 21.35 0.78
N VAL A 426 -10.06 21.37 -0.53
CA VAL A 426 -11.14 21.05 -1.49
C VAL A 426 -11.07 19.56 -1.78
N ASN A 427 -12.16 18.83 -1.52
CA ASN A 427 -12.22 17.40 -1.84
C ASN A 427 -12.45 17.17 -3.34
N ASN A 428 -12.32 15.91 -3.79
CA ASN A 428 -12.51 15.53 -5.19
C ASN A 428 -13.92 15.86 -5.76
N SER A 429 -14.91 16.14 -4.90
CA SER A 429 -16.26 16.57 -5.28
C SER A 429 -16.41 18.10 -5.35
N GLY A 430 -15.33 18.86 -5.17
CA GLY A 430 -15.33 20.33 -5.16
C GLY A 430 -15.84 20.97 -3.86
N LEU A 431 -16.11 20.17 -2.81
CA LEU A 431 -16.61 20.67 -1.53
C LEU A 431 -15.46 20.97 -0.57
N PRO A 432 -15.49 22.09 0.17
CA PRO A 432 -14.49 22.38 1.18
C PRO A 432 -14.68 21.49 2.42
N THR A 433 -13.64 20.78 2.81
CA THR A 433 -13.51 20.10 4.11
C THR A 433 -12.60 20.91 5.02
N VAL A 434 -12.88 20.89 6.33
CA VAL A 434 -12.07 21.57 7.35
C VAL A 434 -11.50 20.50 8.28
N ILE A 435 -10.18 20.44 8.37
CA ILE A 435 -9.44 19.53 9.25
C ILE A 435 -8.83 20.37 10.36
N THR A 436 -9.22 20.12 11.61
CA THR A 436 -8.65 20.81 12.78
C THR A 436 -7.49 20.00 13.35
N ILE A 437 -6.35 20.64 13.60
CA ILE A 437 -5.14 20.02 14.14
C ILE A 437 -4.65 20.72 15.42
N ASN A 438 -4.00 19.97 16.30
CA ASN A 438 -3.51 20.45 17.59
C ASN A 438 -1.97 20.41 17.66
N LEU A 439 -1.30 21.45 17.12
CA LEU A 439 0.17 21.55 17.19
C LEU A 439 0.71 21.79 18.61
N TRP A 440 -0.14 22.08 19.61
CA TRP A 440 0.27 22.08 21.01
C TRP A 440 0.67 20.66 21.50
N GLU A 441 -0.01 19.62 21.02
CA GLU A 441 0.33 18.22 21.33
C GLU A 441 1.63 17.79 20.64
N LEU A 442 1.89 18.26 19.42
CA LEU A 442 3.18 18.10 18.75
C LEU A 442 4.32 18.70 19.59
N LEU A 443 4.16 19.92 20.12
CA LEU A 443 5.20 20.56 20.95
C LEU A 443 5.40 19.87 22.31
N LYS A 444 4.31 19.55 23.01
CA LYS A 444 4.38 19.08 24.40
C LYS A 444 4.69 17.58 24.50
N GLN A 445 4.18 16.78 23.55
CA GLN A 445 4.23 15.32 23.60
C GLN A 445 5.12 14.72 22.49
N GLY A 446 5.56 15.53 21.52
CA GLY A 446 6.25 15.03 20.33
C GLY A 446 5.33 14.26 19.38
N ASP A 447 4.01 14.45 19.47
CA ASP A 447 3.04 13.71 18.67
C ASP A 447 3.06 14.15 17.20
N ALA A 448 3.88 13.45 16.42
CA ALA A 448 4.02 13.64 14.98
C ALA A 448 2.72 13.39 14.18
N THR A 449 1.68 12.79 14.77
CA THR A 449 0.40 12.60 14.06
C THR A 449 -0.36 13.91 13.85
N GLN A 450 -0.06 14.95 14.64
CA GLN A 450 -0.67 16.28 14.55
C GLN A 450 -0.10 17.14 13.40
N ASP A 451 1.10 16.84 12.89
CA ASP A 451 1.71 17.60 11.79
C ASP A 451 1.22 17.12 10.42
N THR A 452 -0.05 17.38 10.11
CA THR A 452 -0.73 16.86 8.91
C THR A 452 -0.03 17.27 7.60
N ILE A 453 -0.15 16.42 6.58
CA ILE A 453 0.40 16.66 5.23
C ILE A 453 -0.53 17.54 4.42
N LEU A 454 0.06 18.50 3.70
CA LEU A 454 -0.62 19.44 2.85
C LEU A 454 -0.79 18.94 1.41
N GLN A 455 -1.70 19.57 0.68
CA GLN A 455 -2.05 19.32 -0.71
C GLN A 455 -2.02 20.62 -1.52
N GLU A 456 -2.03 20.49 -2.85
CA GLU A 456 -2.19 21.66 -3.72
C GLU A 456 -3.58 22.29 -3.51
N GLY A 457 -3.62 23.60 -3.33
CA GLY A 457 -4.82 24.37 -3.03
C GLY A 457 -5.21 24.42 -1.55
N ASP A 458 -4.53 23.71 -0.65
CA ASP A 458 -4.81 23.79 0.78
C ASP A 458 -4.64 25.21 1.32
N THR A 459 -5.57 25.62 2.19
CA THR A 459 -5.47 26.87 2.95
C THR A 459 -5.30 26.55 4.43
N VAL A 460 -4.11 26.84 4.97
CA VAL A 460 -3.83 26.75 6.41
C VAL A 460 -4.27 28.05 7.08
N PHE A 461 -5.24 27.97 7.98
CA PHE A 461 -5.72 29.08 8.79
C PHE A 461 -5.30 28.90 10.25
N VAL A 462 -4.54 29.87 10.76
CA VAL A 462 -4.09 29.95 12.15
C VAL A 462 -4.98 30.95 12.90
N PRO A 463 -5.90 30.51 13.78
CA PRO A 463 -6.75 31.42 14.53
C PRO A 463 -5.99 32.25 15.57
N THR A 464 -6.63 33.32 16.04
CA THR A 464 -6.16 34.13 17.18
C THR A 464 -6.73 33.55 18.47
N ALA A 465 -5.88 33.33 19.47
CA ALA A 465 -6.28 32.83 20.79
C ALA A 465 -7.18 33.84 21.53
N THR A 466 -8.27 33.34 22.11
CA THR A 466 -9.20 34.13 22.94
C THR A 466 -8.67 34.37 24.35
N GLU A 467 -7.88 33.44 24.88
CA GLU A 467 -7.18 33.54 26.17
C GLU A 467 -5.72 33.13 25.96
N VAL A 468 -4.78 33.88 26.56
CA VAL A 468 -3.34 33.66 26.37
C VAL A 468 -2.65 33.54 27.72
N ASN A 469 -2.13 32.35 28.01
CA ASN A 469 -1.31 32.13 29.20
C ASN A 469 0.13 32.66 28.95
N PRO A 470 0.67 33.57 29.79
CA PRO A 470 2.04 34.09 29.64
C PRO A 470 3.14 33.01 29.59
N GLU A 471 2.94 31.86 30.24
CA GLU A 471 3.88 30.73 30.21
C GLU A 471 3.89 30.02 28.83
N GLU A 472 2.74 29.97 28.16
CA GLU A 472 2.60 29.33 26.84
C GLU A 472 3.26 30.18 25.74
N ILE A 473 3.23 31.52 25.85
CA ILE A 473 3.94 32.43 24.93
C ILE A 473 5.44 32.09 24.89
N GLY A 474 6.05 31.77 26.04
CA GLY A 474 7.46 31.41 26.13
C GLY A 474 7.78 30.10 25.41
N GLN A 475 6.91 29.10 25.52
CA GLN A 475 7.06 27.80 24.87
C GLN A 475 6.81 27.90 23.35
N ILE A 476 5.81 28.68 22.94
CA ILE A 476 5.51 28.98 21.53
C ILE A 476 6.68 29.70 20.85
N ALA A 477 7.35 30.62 21.54
CA ALA A 477 8.55 31.31 21.02
C ALA A 477 9.78 30.39 20.86
N GLN A 478 9.75 29.17 21.41
CA GLN A 478 10.79 28.15 21.29
C GLN A 478 10.43 27.04 20.29
N ALA A 479 9.23 27.09 19.69
CA ALA A 479 8.74 26.08 18.75
C ALA A 479 9.59 26.01 17.47
N SER A 480 9.67 24.82 16.86
CA SER A 480 10.30 24.63 15.54
C SER A 480 9.60 25.38 14.39
N PHE A 481 8.43 25.96 14.66
CA PHE A 481 7.61 26.77 13.75
C PHE A 481 7.41 28.22 14.25
N ALA A 482 8.24 28.66 15.20
CA ALA A 482 8.45 30.07 15.54
C ALA A 482 9.19 30.81 14.40
N PRO A 483 9.17 32.15 14.34
CA PRO A 483 9.95 32.92 13.37
C PRO A 483 11.46 32.68 13.51
N ASN A 484 12.21 32.52 12.42
CA ASN A 484 13.67 32.35 12.49
C ASN A 484 14.42 33.58 13.04
N THR A 485 13.82 34.77 12.99
CA THR A 485 14.37 36.02 13.54
C THR A 485 13.25 36.85 14.16
N ILE A 486 13.57 37.53 15.26
CA ILE A 486 12.77 38.60 15.87
C ILE A 486 13.46 39.94 15.64
N ARG A 487 12.66 41.01 15.58
CA ARG A 487 13.17 42.38 15.44
C ARG A 487 13.04 43.11 16.76
N VAL A 488 14.12 43.75 17.20
CA VAL A 488 14.17 44.56 18.44
C VAL A 488 14.74 45.93 18.10
N ASN A 489 14.21 46.99 18.69
CA ASN A 489 14.70 48.34 18.46
C ASN A 489 15.58 48.77 19.64
N ILE A 490 16.88 48.97 19.40
CA ILE A 490 17.84 49.33 20.45
C ILE A 490 18.26 50.79 20.25
N VAL A 491 17.97 51.63 21.25
CA VAL A 491 18.15 53.09 21.17
C VAL A 491 18.93 53.61 22.40
N GLY A 492 19.51 54.80 22.29
CA GLY A 492 20.33 55.40 23.33
C GLY A 492 21.83 55.13 23.14
N GLU A 493 22.57 55.03 24.24
CA GLU A 493 24.04 55.04 24.26
C GLU A 493 24.70 53.69 23.90
N VAL A 494 24.38 53.15 22.72
CA VAL A 494 25.07 51.99 22.10
C VAL A 494 25.93 52.44 20.92
N GLN A 495 26.84 51.58 20.43
CA GLN A 495 27.70 51.90 19.29
C GLN A 495 26.93 51.98 17.96
N ARG A 496 25.89 51.15 17.77
CA ARG A 496 25.04 51.13 16.57
C ARG A 496 23.56 51.08 16.97
N PRO A 497 22.93 52.22 17.32
CA PRO A 497 21.50 52.25 17.62
C PRO A 497 20.65 52.03 16.37
N GLY A 498 19.51 51.38 16.52
CA GLY A 498 18.55 51.11 15.46
C GLY A 498 17.82 49.77 15.62
N LEU A 499 17.19 49.34 14.53
CA LEU A 499 16.52 48.06 14.41
C LEU A 499 17.55 46.93 14.25
N VAL A 500 17.47 45.91 15.11
CA VAL A 500 18.37 44.74 15.10
C VAL A 500 17.54 43.48 14.87
N GLU A 501 18.00 42.63 13.95
CA GLU A 501 17.45 41.29 13.74
C GLU A 501 18.28 40.27 14.52
N ILE A 502 17.63 39.53 15.42
CA ILE A 502 18.25 38.54 16.30
C ILE A 502 17.43 37.24 16.30
N PRO A 503 18.02 36.07 16.61
CA PRO A 503 17.23 34.84 16.79
C PRO A 503 16.19 34.98 17.91
N PRO A 504 15.09 34.20 17.90
CA PRO A 504 14.23 34.04 19.07
C PRO A 504 15.03 33.59 20.29
N ASN A 505 14.48 33.84 21.48
CA ASN A 505 15.12 33.51 22.76
C ASN A 505 16.47 34.20 23.02
N THR A 506 16.86 35.21 22.20
CA THR A 506 18.09 35.97 22.43
C THR A 506 17.96 36.80 23.72
N PRO A 507 18.91 36.67 24.67
CA PRO A 507 18.93 37.49 25.88
C PRO A 507 19.38 38.93 25.60
N LEU A 508 19.01 39.84 26.49
CA LEU A 508 19.30 41.27 26.40
C LEU A 508 20.79 41.59 26.18
N ASN A 509 21.70 40.89 26.88
CA ASN A 509 23.14 41.11 26.73
C ASN A 509 23.68 40.79 25.32
N GLU A 510 23.24 39.68 24.72
CA GLU A 510 23.64 39.24 23.38
C GLU A 510 23.12 40.18 22.28
N ALA A 511 21.91 40.72 22.44
CA ALA A 511 21.39 41.71 21.50
C ALA A 511 22.16 43.04 21.56
N LEU A 512 22.57 43.47 22.76
CA LEU A 512 23.42 44.64 22.95
C LEU A 512 24.85 44.42 22.42
N PHE A 513 25.39 43.20 22.57
CA PHE A 513 26.68 42.85 21.96
C PHE A 513 26.62 42.98 20.42
N ARG A 514 25.51 42.57 19.80
CA ARG A 514 25.26 42.71 18.35
C ARG A 514 25.17 44.16 17.87
N THR A 515 24.82 45.13 18.72
CA THR A 515 24.93 46.57 18.40
C THR A 515 26.37 47.12 18.50
N GLY A 516 27.37 46.26 18.72
CA GLY A 516 28.74 46.64 19.04
C GLY A 516 28.97 46.90 20.53
N GLY A 517 27.97 46.63 21.39
CA GLY A 517 28.00 46.98 22.80
C GLY A 517 27.75 48.47 23.07
N PHE A 518 28.14 48.87 24.28
CA PHE A 518 27.98 50.22 24.79
C PHE A 518 28.99 51.19 24.18
N ASN A 519 28.63 52.47 24.16
CA ASN A 519 29.60 53.55 23.96
C ASN A 519 30.11 54.09 25.32
N SER A 520 31.14 54.93 25.30
CA SER A 520 31.81 55.44 26.50
C SER A 520 30.97 56.34 27.43
N ARG A 521 29.72 56.65 27.06
CA ARG A 521 28.79 57.49 27.83
C ARG A 521 27.66 56.69 28.47
N ALA A 522 27.50 55.42 28.12
CA ALA A 522 26.40 54.57 28.54
C ALA A 522 26.39 54.25 30.04
N ASN A 523 25.20 53.93 30.56
CA ASN A 523 25.01 53.28 31.85
C ASN A 523 24.91 51.76 31.67
N GLU A 524 26.03 51.07 31.75
CA GLU A 524 26.12 49.61 31.56
C GLU A 524 25.26 48.82 32.56
N GLY A 525 24.99 49.38 33.75
CA GLY A 525 24.24 48.74 34.83
C GLY A 525 22.75 49.12 34.91
N SER A 526 22.22 49.94 33.99
CA SER A 526 20.78 50.26 33.99
C SER A 526 20.22 50.55 32.61
N ILE A 527 19.43 49.59 32.13
CA ILE A 527 18.77 49.61 30.83
C ILE A 527 17.27 49.61 31.05
N GLU A 528 16.53 50.27 30.18
CA GLU A 528 15.09 50.33 30.23
C GLU A 528 14.51 49.49 29.09
N LEU A 529 13.78 48.44 29.45
CA LEU A 529 13.09 47.57 28.52
C LEU A 529 11.63 48.03 28.44
N ILE A 530 11.21 48.45 27.24
CA ILE A 530 9.82 48.74 26.90
C ILE A 530 9.30 47.58 26.06
N ARG A 531 8.29 46.90 26.60
CA ARG A 531 7.65 45.74 25.99
C ARG A 531 6.19 46.06 25.70
N TYR A 532 5.83 45.97 24.42
CA TYR A 532 4.44 46.06 23.99
C TYR A 532 3.78 44.71 24.23
N ASN A 533 2.92 44.63 25.24
CA ASN A 533 2.18 43.41 25.53
C ASN A 533 1.06 43.21 24.48
N PRO A 534 0.74 41.96 24.11
CA PRO A 534 -0.23 41.69 23.06
C PRO A 534 -1.66 42.21 23.30
N ASN A 535 -2.00 42.57 24.55
CA ASN A 535 -3.26 43.20 24.95
C ASN A 535 -3.28 44.74 24.74
N GLY A 536 -2.26 45.31 24.10
CA GLY A 536 -2.14 46.76 23.87
C GLY A 536 -1.61 47.56 25.07
N THR A 537 -1.27 46.91 26.18
CA THR A 537 -0.57 47.58 27.30
C THR A 537 0.93 47.66 27.03
N VAL A 538 1.59 48.63 27.66
CA VAL A 538 3.05 48.80 27.61
C VAL A 538 3.63 48.50 28.98
N GLU A 539 4.50 47.49 29.05
CA GLU A 539 5.33 47.23 30.23
C GLU A 539 6.66 47.98 30.06
N GLN A 540 6.91 48.96 30.92
CA GLN A 540 8.17 49.69 30.98
C GLN A 540 8.91 49.25 32.25
N ARG A 541 10.04 48.58 32.10
CA ARG A 541 10.77 47.97 33.21
C ARG A 541 12.25 48.29 33.15
N ARG A 542 12.79 48.82 34.25
CA ARG A 542 14.23 49.02 34.43
C ARG A 542 14.88 47.69 34.79
N VAL A 543 15.89 47.31 34.01
CA VAL A 543 16.69 46.09 34.16
C VAL A 543 18.07 46.48 34.65
N GLN A 544 18.48 45.92 35.79
CA GLN A 544 19.87 45.96 36.26
C GLN A 544 20.63 44.86 35.50
N LEU A 545 21.33 45.22 34.43
CA LEU A 545 22.00 44.24 33.58
C LEU A 545 23.28 43.71 34.25
N ASP A 546 23.39 42.38 34.32
CA ASP A 546 24.58 41.67 34.80
C ASP A 546 25.07 40.74 33.68
N PHE A 547 26.24 41.09 33.12
CA PHE A 547 26.88 40.35 32.02
C PHE A 547 27.45 39.00 32.44
N THR A 548 27.57 38.74 33.74
CA THR A 548 28.08 37.47 34.27
C THR A 548 26.99 36.40 34.40
N GLN A 549 25.72 36.78 34.25
CA GLN A 549 24.57 35.89 34.42
C GLN A 549 24.00 35.40 33.09
N ASN A 550 23.64 34.11 33.06
CA ASN A 550 22.85 33.53 31.98
C ASN A 550 21.45 34.16 31.90
N ALA A 551 20.76 33.94 30.78
CA ALA A 551 19.42 34.46 30.51
C ALA A 551 18.46 34.23 31.69
N ASN A 552 17.88 35.31 32.22
CA ASN A 552 16.97 35.29 33.37
C ASN A 552 16.07 36.53 33.37
N ASP A 553 14.84 36.43 33.89
CA ASP A 553 13.86 37.51 33.76
C ASP A 553 14.15 38.79 34.56
N GLN A 554 15.13 38.79 35.48
CA GLN A 554 15.40 39.91 36.39
C GLN A 554 16.56 40.80 35.92
N THR A 555 17.70 40.21 35.57
CA THR A 555 18.92 40.92 35.16
C THR A 555 19.26 40.75 33.69
N ASN A 556 18.87 39.66 33.04
CA ASN A 556 19.20 39.42 31.62
C ASN A 556 18.02 38.82 30.84
N PRO A 557 16.90 39.56 30.69
CA PRO A 557 15.65 39.03 30.17
C PRO A 557 15.75 38.64 28.70
N ILE A 558 14.98 37.61 28.34
CA ILE A 558 14.78 37.21 26.95
C ILE A 558 13.96 38.28 26.22
N LEU A 559 14.43 38.68 25.04
CA LEU A 559 13.78 39.66 24.20
C LEU A 559 12.65 39.04 23.37
N ARG A 560 11.58 39.82 23.17
CA ARG A 560 10.43 39.50 22.33
C ARG A 560 10.45 40.35 21.07
N ASN A 561 9.77 39.89 20.03
CA ASN A 561 9.63 40.67 18.80
C ASN A 561 8.90 42.00 19.07
N ASN A 562 9.47 43.10 18.56
CA ASN A 562 9.10 44.49 18.80
C ASN A 562 9.36 45.03 20.22
N ASP A 563 10.16 44.35 21.05
CA ASP A 563 10.70 44.99 22.26
C ASP A 563 11.55 46.22 21.87
N VAL A 564 11.51 47.26 22.71
CA VAL A 564 12.35 48.45 22.59
C VAL A 564 13.28 48.51 23.79
N VAL A 565 14.58 48.59 23.53
CA VAL A 565 15.63 48.63 24.54
C VAL A 565 16.23 50.03 24.55
N ILE A 566 16.10 50.76 25.66
CA ILE A 566 16.67 52.09 25.84
C ILE A 566 17.88 52.01 26.77
N VAL A 567 19.06 52.31 26.24
CA VAL A 567 20.30 52.40 27.00
C VAL A 567 20.48 53.85 27.48
N THR A 568 20.35 54.04 28.80
CA THR A 568 20.44 55.37 29.42
C THR A 568 21.89 55.88 29.50
N PRO A 569 22.14 57.20 29.48
CA PRO A 569 23.47 57.75 29.73
C PRO A 569 23.87 57.63 31.21
N SER A 570 25.17 57.55 31.46
CA SER A 570 25.76 57.50 32.80
C SER A 570 25.59 58.83 33.56
N THR A 571 25.58 58.76 34.88
CA THR A 571 25.39 59.92 35.76
C THR A 571 26.49 60.98 35.66
N LEU A 572 27.70 60.61 35.22
CA LEU A 572 28.78 61.57 34.94
C LEU A 572 28.65 62.25 33.57
N ALA A 573 28.07 61.59 32.55
CA ALA A 573 27.88 62.19 31.23
C ALA A 573 26.93 63.40 31.26
N ASN A 574 25.91 63.36 32.14
CA ASN A 574 24.99 64.48 32.34
C ASN A 574 25.65 65.74 32.94
N ILE A 575 26.87 65.64 33.48
CA ILE A 575 27.57 66.75 34.12
C ILE A 575 28.47 67.50 33.13
N SER A 576 29.10 66.83 32.15
CA SER A 576 29.95 67.50 31.14
C SER A 576 29.14 68.44 30.24
N ASP A 577 27.94 68.04 29.86
CA ASP A 577 27.03 68.82 28.99
C ASP A 577 26.60 70.17 29.60
N THR A 578 26.77 70.34 30.90
CA THR A 578 26.50 71.61 31.62
C THR A 578 27.77 72.43 31.83
N VAL A 579 28.96 71.80 31.94
CA VAL A 579 30.23 72.51 32.16
C VAL A 579 30.78 73.11 30.86
N ASP A 580 30.76 72.39 29.74
CA ASP A 580 31.28 72.90 28.45
C ASP A 580 30.45 74.08 27.89
N LYS A 581 29.17 74.18 28.27
CA LYS A 581 28.29 75.30 27.94
C LYS A 581 28.46 76.54 28.84
N VAL A 582 29.19 76.43 29.95
CA VAL A 582 29.37 77.52 30.94
C VAL A 582 30.78 78.11 30.94
N VAL A 583 31.81 77.37 30.51
CA VAL A 583 33.20 77.87 30.43
C VAL A 583 33.50 78.59 29.09
N SER A 584 32.51 78.71 28.21
CA SER A 584 32.63 79.23 26.84
C SER A 584 32.04 80.65 26.64
N PRO A 585 32.30 81.64 27.54
CA PRO A 585 32.86 82.90 27.02
C PRO A 585 33.71 83.71 28.03
N LEU A 586 34.97 83.33 28.30
CA LEU A 586 35.87 84.14 29.15
C LEU A 586 37.24 84.52 28.54
N ASN A 587 37.53 84.16 27.29
CA ASN A 587 38.78 84.49 26.59
C ASN A 587 38.63 85.52 25.44
N ARG A 588 37.64 86.44 25.53
CA ARG A 588 37.48 87.57 24.58
C ARG A 588 37.17 88.93 25.22
N ILE A 589 37.96 89.37 26.21
CA ILE A 589 38.21 90.80 26.50
C ILE A 589 39.64 90.93 27.02
N ARG A 590 40.59 91.40 26.18
CA ARG A 590 41.81 92.19 26.53
C ARG A 590 42.75 92.37 25.32
N SER A 591 42.41 93.28 24.42
CA SER A 591 43.36 93.85 23.44
C SER A 591 42.85 95.18 22.86
N LEU A 592 42.61 96.18 23.74
CA LEU A 592 42.38 97.57 23.34
C LEU A 592 43.22 98.49 24.24
N PHE A 593 44.05 99.33 23.61
CA PHE A 593 45.04 100.26 24.19
C PHE A 593 46.21 99.55 24.93
N VAL A 594 47.49 99.89 24.72
CA VAL A 594 48.11 101.23 24.64
C VAL A 594 49.13 101.36 23.49
N ILE A 595 49.36 102.61 23.05
CA ILE A 595 50.22 103.07 21.94
C ILE A 595 51.71 103.20 22.37
N PRO A 596 52.67 103.08 21.44
CA PRO A 596 53.80 104.03 21.41
C PRO A 596 53.97 104.76 20.06
N SER A 597 54.17 106.07 20.12
CA SER A 597 54.78 106.94 19.09
C SER A 597 56.27 106.57 18.90
N ALA A 598 57.00 106.82 17.80
CA ALA A 598 56.89 107.70 16.63
C ALA A 598 57.77 107.12 15.46
N PHE A 599 58.10 107.73 14.31
CA PHE A 599 57.87 109.06 13.69
C PHE A 599 58.13 108.98 12.16
N ILE A 600 57.27 109.60 11.33
CA ILE A 600 57.54 110.43 10.12
C ILE A 600 58.45 109.94 8.95
N ASP A 601 58.03 110.31 7.72
CA ASP A 601 58.76 110.38 6.42
C ASP A 601 59.10 109.05 5.67
N VAL A 602 59.09 108.95 4.32
CA VAL A 602 58.73 109.91 3.24
C VAL A 602 58.38 109.17 1.92
N PHE A 603 57.42 109.72 1.16
CA PHE A 603 57.13 109.59 -0.29
C PHE A 603 57.25 108.27 -1.10
N ARG A 604 56.15 108.03 -1.84
CA ARG A 604 56.03 107.56 -3.24
C ARG A 604 56.59 106.19 -3.68
N ASN A 605 55.66 105.44 -4.28
CA ASN A 605 55.81 104.63 -5.49
C ASN A 605 57.15 104.80 -6.25
N PHE A 606 57.94 103.73 -6.24
CA PHE A 606 58.42 103.08 -7.46
C PHE A 606 58.31 101.57 -7.28
#